data_AF-A0A1G0XVA8-F1
#
_entry.id   AF-A0A1G0XVA8-F1
#
_cell.length_a   1.000
_cell.length_b   1.000
_cell.length_c   1.000
_cell.angle_alpha   90.00
_cell.angle_beta   90.00
_cell.angle_gamma   90.00
#
_symmetry.space_group_name_H-M   'P 1'
#
loop_
_entity.id
_entity.type
_entity.pdbx_description
1 polymer ?
#
loop_
_entity_poly.entity_id
_entity_poly.type
_entity_poly.pdbx_seq_one_letter_code
_entity_poly.pdbx_strand_id
1 'polypeptide(L)'
;MAHKAKQSLNSNYIQKNNKPLYMATVKRFKNWGSAVKAAGIDYDGIRLRRKMSRSDVKREILELYRRKIDLAYPNMRRKYQYLLASGMKKLGNGSWVKARKRCGIKINYRLPRKLS
;
A
#
# COMPACT_ATOMS: atom_id res chain seq x y z
N MET A 1 3.80 15.43 16.57
CA MET A 1 2.84 16.37 15.94
C MET A 1 2.43 16.03 14.49
N ALA A 2 3.21 15.24 13.72
CA ALA A 2 2.89 14.94 12.30
C ALA A 2 1.63 14.07 12.05
N HIS A 3 1.22 13.23 13.01
CA HIS A 3 0.10 12.29 12.82
C HIS A 3 -1.27 12.99 12.73
N LYS A 4 -1.46 14.09 13.47
CA LYS A 4 -2.71 14.87 13.50
C LYS A 4 -2.96 15.61 12.18
N ALA A 5 -1.89 16.15 11.58
CA ALA A 5 -1.93 16.78 10.26
C ALA A 5 -2.17 15.79 9.10
N LYS A 6 -1.63 14.56 9.20
CA LYS A 6 -1.91 13.50 8.22
C LYS A 6 -3.36 12.99 8.30
N GLN A 7 -3.93 12.92 9.50
CA GLN A 7 -5.33 12.53 9.69
C GLN A 7 -6.29 13.60 9.19
N SER A 8 -6.01 14.89 9.41
CA SER A 8 -6.87 15.98 8.95
C SER A 8 -6.93 16.10 7.43
N LEU A 9 -5.85 15.79 6.70
CA LEU A 9 -5.79 15.90 5.23
C LEU A 9 -6.22 14.62 4.48
N ASN A 10 -6.63 13.58 5.20
CA ASN A 10 -7.21 12.39 4.58
C ASN A 10 -8.56 12.72 3.94
N SER A 11 -8.75 12.33 2.68
CA SER A 11 -9.99 12.57 1.95
C SER A 11 -11.24 12.04 2.67
N ASN A 12 -11.13 10.90 3.35
CA ASN A 12 -12.23 10.32 4.13
C ASN A 12 -12.55 11.16 5.39
N TYR A 13 -11.53 11.75 6.01
CA TYR A 13 -11.73 12.64 7.15
C TYR A 13 -12.41 13.94 6.69
N ILE A 14 -11.92 14.58 5.62
CA ILE A 14 -12.51 15.81 5.10
C ILE A 14 -13.93 15.56 4.56
N GLN A 15 -14.20 14.44 3.90
CA GLN A 15 -15.55 14.10 3.45
C GLN A 15 -16.55 14.02 4.62
N LYS A 16 -16.12 13.51 5.78
CA LYS A 16 -16.96 13.39 6.98
C LYS A 16 -17.10 14.69 7.77
N ASN A 17 -16.03 15.49 7.85
CA ASN A 17 -15.97 16.67 8.72
C ASN A 17 -16.20 17.99 7.97
N ASN A 18 -15.99 18.04 6.65
CA ASN A 18 -16.17 19.23 5.81
C ASN A 18 -16.55 18.84 4.37
N LYS A 19 -17.78 18.35 4.21
CA LYS A 19 -18.34 17.91 2.92
C LYS A 19 -18.40 19.02 1.85
N PRO A 20 -18.77 20.28 2.16
CA PRO A 20 -18.77 21.36 1.17
C PRO A 20 -17.39 21.61 0.57
N LEU A 21 -16.35 21.65 1.41
CA LEU A 21 -14.96 21.77 0.96
C LEU A 21 -14.58 20.60 0.04
N TYR A 22 -14.89 19.36 0.44
CA TYR A 22 -14.62 18.19 -0.39
C TYR A 22 -15.27 18.31 -1.78
N MET A 23 -16.55 18.70 -1.84
CA MET A 23 -17.29 18.80 -3.11
C MET A 23 -16.75 19.91 -4.01
N ALA A 24 -16.44 21.09 -3.47
CA ALA A 24 -15.81 22.18 -4.23
C ALA A 24 -14.45 21.75 -4.80
N THR A 25 -13.69 20.98 -4.02
CA THR A 25 -12.38 20.46 -4.39
C THR A 25 -12.49 19.45 -5.53
N VAL A 26 -13.43 18.49 -5.44
CA VAL A 26 -13.68 17.51 -6.50
C VAL A 26 -14.23 18.19 -7.78
N LYS A 27 -15.08 19.21 -7.66
CA LYS A 27 -15.60 19.97 -8.82
C LYS A 27 -14.46 20.64 -9.62
N ARG A 28 -13.51 21.26 -8.92
CA ARG A 28 -12.40 22.00 -9.54
C ARG A 28 -11.27 21.10 -10.03
N PHE A 29 -10.85 20.12 -9.22
CA PHE A 29 -9.64 19.33 -9.48
C PHE A 29 -9.94 17.86 -9.86
N LYS A 30 -11.21 17.50 -10.07
CA LYS A 30 -11.72 16.16 -10.40
C LYS A 30 -11.56 15.09 -9.32
N ASN A 31 -10.53 15.18 -8.49
CA ASN A 31 -10.36 14.34 -7.29
C ASN A 31 -9.53 15.06 -6.23
N TRP A 32 -9.70 14.65 -4.97
CA TRP A 32 -9.03 15.25 -3.81
C TRP A 32 -7.49 15.17 -3.91
N GLY A 33 -6.94 14.07 -4.42
CA GLY A 33 -5.49 13.90 -4.53
C GLY A 33 -4.83 14.89 -5.50
N SER A 34 -5.49 15.16 -6.62
CA SER A 34 -5.06 16.20 -7.57
C SER A 34 -5.07 17.58 -6.93
N ALA A 35 -6.07 17.90 -6.12
CA ALA A 35 -6.15 19.19 -5.43
C ALA A 35 -5.05 19.38 -4.40
N VAL A 36 -4.79 18.35 -3.58
CA VAL A 36 -3.73 18.40 -2.57
C VAL A 36 -2.34 18.49 -3.23
N LYS A 37 -2.13 17.77 -4.34
CA LYS A 37 -0.91 17.89 -5.15
C LYS A 37 -0.77 19.30 -5.78
N ALA A 38 -1.85 19.86 -6.30
CA ALA A 38 -1.86 21.23 -6.85
C ALA A 38 -1.59 22.30 -5.77
N ALA A 39 -1.93 22.01 -4.51
CA ALA A 39 -1.60 22.83 -3.36
C ALA A 39 -0.14 22.66 -2.87
N GLY A 40 0.70 21.94 -3.61
CA GLY A 40 2.13 21.75 -3.27
C GLY A 40 2.38 20.76 -2.13
N ILE A 41 1.35 20.02 -1.70
CA ILE A 41 1.45 19.04 -0.62
C ILE A 41 1.81 17.68 -1.23
N ASP A 42 2.84 17.01 -0.69
CA ASP A 42 3.16 15.62 -1.03
C ASP A 42 2.05 14.68 -0.54
N TYR A 43 1.06 14.50 -1.42
CA TYR A 43 -0.12 13.70 -1.15
C TYR A 43 0.20 12.19 -1.07
N ASP A 44 1.28 11.73 -1.70
CA ASP A 44 1.68 10.31 -1.64
C ASP A 44 2.17 9.94 -0.23
N GLY A 45 2.78 10.89 0.49
CA GLY A 45 3.14 10.77 1.90
C GLY A 45 1.96 10.87 2.89
N ILE A 46 0.81 11.37 2.45
CA ILE A 46 -0.43 11.57 3.25
C ILE A 46 -1.45 10.44 3.02
N ARG A 47 -1.47 9.82 1.83
CA ARG A 47 -2.38 8.70 1.55
C ARG A 47 -2.15 7.54 2.52
N LEU A 48 -3.19 7.19 3.27
CA LEU A 48 -3.17 5.99 4.13
C LEU A 48 -3.00 4.68 3.34
N ARG A 49 -3.38 4.64 2.06
CA ARG A 49 -3.24 3.46 1.18
C ARG A 49 -2.38 3.77 -0.04
N ARG A 50 -1.20 3.12 -0.11
CA ARG A 50 -0.30 3.11 -1.26
C ARG A 50 -1.02 2.61 -2.51
N LYS A 51 -0.91 3.34 -3.63
CA LYS A 51 -1.41 2.89 -4.94
C LYS A 51 -0.29 2.11 -5.63
N MET A 52 -0.31 0.78 -5.53
CA MET A 52 0.71 -0.04 -6.18
C MET A 52 0.25 -0.52 -7.54
N SER A 53 1.03 -0.35 -8.60
CA SER A 53 0.79 -1.05 -9.88
C SER A 53 1.17 -2.54 -9.79
N ARG A 54 0.88 -3.34 -10.82
CA ARG A 54 1.33 -4.75 -10.87
C ARG A 54 2.87 -4.84 -10.84
N SER A 55 3.56 -3.92 -11.50
CA SER A 55 5.03 -3.83 -11.52
C SER A 55 5.59 -3.42 -10.17
N ASP A 56 4.97 -2.45 -9.47
CA ASP A 56 5.38 -2.07 -8.11
C ASP A 56 5.28 -3.25 -7.14
N VAL A 57 4.17 -3.99 -7.18
CA VAL A 57 3.98 -5.17 -6.34
C VAL A 57 5.04 -6.23 -6.63
N LYS A 58 5.32 -6.50 -7.91
CA LYS A 58 6.37 -7.46 -8.29
C LYS A 58 7.74 -7.00 -7.80
N ARG A 59 8.08 -5.72 -7.99
CA ARG A 59 9.36 -5.13 -7.56
C ARG A 59 9.55 -5.30 -6.06
N GLU A 60 8.55 -4.96 -5.25
CA GLU A 60 8.65 -5.01 -3.80
C GLU A 60 8.71 -6.46 -3.27
N ILE A 61 8.00 -7.41 -3.88
CA ILE A 61 8.13 -8.84 -3.56
C ILE A 61 9.57 -9.33 -3.82
N LEU A 62 10.14 -8.95 -4.97
CA LEU A 62 11.51 -9.31 -5.33
C LEU A 62 12.54 -8.63 -4.42
N GLU A 63 12.29 -7.40 -3.98
CA GLU A 63 13.16 -6.71 -3.02
C GLU A 63 13.20 -7.44 -1.67
N LEU A 64 12.04 -7.83 -1.13
CA LEU A 64 11.98 -8.63 0.11
C LEU A 64 12.71 -9.97 -0.05
N TYR A 65 12.59 -10.61 -1.22
CA TYR A 65 13.33 -11.84 -1.53
C TYR A 65 14.85 -11.61 -1.55
N ARG A 66 15.34 -10.57 -2.23
CA ARG A 66 16.76 -10.19 -2.27
C ARG A 66 17.32 -9.88 -0.88
N ARG A 67 16.50 -9.27 -0.03
CA ARG A 67 16.83 -8.94 1.37
C ARG A 67 16.76 -10.12 2.33
N LYS A 68 16.48 -11.34 1.83
CA LYS A 68 16.31 -12.54 2.65
C LYS A 68 15.28 -12.36 3.76
N ILE A 69 14.13 -11.78 3.42
CA ILE A 69 12.98 -11.65 4.32
C ILE A 69 12.03 -12.84 4.10
N ASP A 70 11.55 -13.45 5.19
CA ASP A 70 10.57 -14.54 5.15
C ASP A 70 9.30 -14.12 4.37
N LEU A 71 9.01 -14.80 3.25
CA LEU A 71 7.84 -14.54 2.41
C LEU A 71 6.69 -15.51 2.68
N ALA A 72 6.80 -16.36 3.70
CA ALA A 72 5.70 -17.22 4.12
C ALA A 72 4.52 -16.38 4.59
N TYR A 73 3.31 -16.89 4.33
CA TYR A 73 2.06 -16.19 4.62
C TYR A 73 1.98 -15.60 6.04
N PRO A 74 2.40 -16.29 7.14
CA PRO A 74 2.33 -15.71 8.48
C PRO A 74 3.19 -14.45 8.64
N ASN A 75 4.43 -14.45 8.11
CA ASN A 75 5.29 -13.28 8.21
C ASN A 75 4.76 -12.12 7.35
N MET A 76 4.29 -12.44 6.13
CA MET A 76 3.68 -11.45 5.24
C MET A 76 2.41 -10.83 5.84
N ARG A 77 1.56 -11.63 6.48
CA ARG A 77 0.35 -11.14 7.15
C ARG A 77 0.68 -10.22 8.32
N ARG A 78 1.70 -10.57 9.11
CA ARG A 78 2.10 -9.81 10.30
C ARG A 78 2.85 -8.51 9.97
N LYS A 79 3.82 -8.56 9.05
CA LYS A 79 4.78 -7.45 8.82
C LYS A 79 4.54 -6.68 7.52
N TYR A 80 3.87 -7.29 6.53
CA TYR A 80 3.75 -6.74 5.18
C TYR A 80 2.31 -6.86 4.64
N GLN A 81 1.31 -6.58 5.48
CA GLN A 81 -0.11 -6.81 5.18
C GLN A 81 -0.57 -6.10 3.90
N TYR A 82 -0.10 -4.88 3.64
CA TYR A 82 -0.45 -4.14 2.43
C TYR A 82 0.08 -4.82 1.15
N LEU A 83 1.30 -5.37 1.20
CA LEU A 83 1.93 -6.05 0.08
C LEU A 83 1.31 -7.43 -0.13
N LEU A 84 0.99 -8.14 0.97
CA LEU A 84 0.23 -9.40 0.92
C LEU A 84 -1.11 -9.18 0.20
N ALA A 85 -1.91 -8.21 0.64
CA ALA A 85 -3.21 -7.90 0.04
C ALA A 85 -3.08 -7.48 -1.42
N SER A 86 -2.13 -6.59 -1.73
CA SER A 86 -1.88 -6.13 -3.10
C SER A 86 -1.38 -7.25 -4.02
N GLY A 87 -0.49 -8.11 -3.53
CA GLY A 87 0.01 -9.29 -4.22
C GLY A 87 -1.09 -10.29 -4.55
N MET A 88 -1.91 -10.66 -3.57
CA MET A 88 -3.06 -11.55 -3.79
C MET A 88 -4.02 -10.98 -4.82
N LYS A 89 -4.40 -9.70 -4.69
CA LYS A 89 -5.34 -9.05 -5.61
C LYS A 89 -4.77 -8.89 -7.02
N LYS A 90 -3.52 -8.45 -7.15
CA LYS A 90 -2.96 -7.99 -8.43
C LYS A 90 -2.14 -9.03 -9.17
N LEU A 91 -1.52 -9.98 -8.48
CA LEU A 91 -0.68 -11.01 -9.12
C LEU A 91 -1.22 -12.42 -8.84
N GLY A 92 -1.84 -12.62 -7.69
CA GLY A 92 -2.17 -13.95 -7.17
C GLY A 92 -3.53 -14.50 -7.52
N ASN A 93 -4.43 -13.71 -8.12
CA ASN A 93 -5.84 -14.05 -8.25
C ASN A 93 -6.44 -14.57 -6.91
N GLY A 94 -6.22 -13.80 -5.84
CA GLY A 94 -6.63 -14.15 -4.47
C GLY A 94 -5.63 -15.00 -3.69
N SER A 95 -4.58 -15.56 -4.30
CA SER A 95 -3.62 -16.45 -3.63
C SER A 95 -2.22 -15.87 -3.53
N TRP A 96 -1.68 -15.82 -2.31
CA TRP A 96 -0.30 -15.35 -2.09
C TRP A 96 0.73 -16.28 -2.71
N VAL A 97 0.50 -17.60 -2.67
CA VAL A 97 1.36 -18.60 -3.30
C VAL A 97 1.43 -18.36 -4.81
N LYS A 98 0.29 -18.09 -5.46
CA LYS A 98 0.26 -17.75 -6.90
C LYS A 98 1.00 -16.43 -7.17
N ALA A 99 0.84 -15.42 -6.33
CA ALA A 99 1.54 -14.14 -6.48
C ALA A 99 3.06 -14.31 -6.43
N ARG A 100 3.56 -15.03 -5.42
CA ARG A 100 4.99 -15.36 -5.26
C ARG A 100 5.53 -16.17 -6.44
N LYS A 101 4.80 -17.21 -6.88
CA LYS A 101 5.16 -18.02 -8.06
C LYS A 101 5.26 -17.18 -9.33
N ARG A 102 4.34 -16.23 -9.56
CA ARG A 102 4.42 -15.29 -10.71
C ARG A 102 5.60 -14.31 -10.62
N CYS A 103 6.18 -14.15 -9.44
CA CYS A 103 7.44 -13.42 -9.25
C CYS A 103 8.67 -14.32 -9.44
N GLY A 104 8.52 -15.58 -9.85
CA GLY A 104 9.62 -16.53 -10.05
C GLY A 104 10.09 -17.24 -8.80
N ILE A 105 9.57 -16.90 -7.62
CA ILE A 105 9.94 -17.52 -6.36
C ILE A 105 9.07 -18.76 -6.19
N LYS A 106 9.61 -19.97 -6.38
CA LYS A 106 8.81 -21.22 -6.38
C LYS A 106 8.61 -21.82 -4.98
N ILE A 107 9.58 -21.64 -4.08
CA ILE A 107 9.56 -22.15 -2.70
C ILE A 107 8.75 -21.26 -1.75
N ASN A 108 8.20 -21.82 -0.66
CA ASN A 108 7.47 -21.05 0.36
C ASN A 108 8.30 -19.86 0.91
N TYR A 109 9.62 -20.02 0.91
CA TYR A 109 10.58 -19.02 1.41
C TYR A 109 10.32 -18.65 2.87
N ARG A 110 10.04 -19.69 3.67
CA ARG A 110 9.97 -19.61 5.12
C ARG A 110 11.39 -19.69 5.67
N LEU A 111 11.79 -18.70 6.44
CA LEU A 111 13.09 -18.71 7.13
C LEU A 111 12.91 -19.27 8.54
N PRO A 112 13.92 -19.97 9.08
CA PRO A 112 13.88 -20.46 10.45
C PRO A 112 13.71 -19.28 11.42
N ARG A 113 12.89 -19.47 12.45
CA ARG A 113 12.80 -18.49 13.53
C ARG A 113 14.16 -18.45 14.22
N LYS A 114 14.82 -17.29 14.21
CA LYS A 114 15.93 -17.07 15.13
C LYS A 114 15.36 -17.18 16.55
N LEU A 115 15.77 -18.21 17.27
CA LEU A 115 15.64 -18.24 18.72
C LEU A 115 16.52 -17.07 19.20
N SER A 116 15.87 -16.05 19.76
CA SER A 116 16.52 -14.91 20.41
C SER A 116 17.01 -15.34 21.79
#